data_AF-A0A543HWE6-F1
#
_entry.id   AF-A0A543HWE6-F1
#
_cell.length_a   1.000
_cell.length_b   1.000
_cell.length_c   1.000
_cell.angle_alpha   90.00
_cell.angle_beta   90.00
_cell.angle_gamma   90.00
#
_symmetry.space_group_name_H-M   'P 1'
#
loop_
_entity.id
_entity.type
_entity.pdbx_description
1 polymer ?
#
loop_
_entity_poly.entity_id
_entity_poly.type
_entity_poly.pdbx_seq_one_letter_code
_entity_poly.pdbx_strand_id
1 'polypeptide(L)'
;MKVIKSVLVAMIAFVAALVMASPASAVAAKFFSVNSSVNSGGSLVVSFDERGLGNGNIDYTLTADASAVYACINGGGNHPKAANKETVNGDVSAAGSFESKNGRVQASLSAGPIDAGGFSCPSGQRLVLASVSYWNIVLTDTTNGTTVSVPNASRVFFAV
;
A
#
# COMPACT_ATOMS: atom_id res chain seq x y z
N MET A 1 35.63 -17.40 -50.59
CA MET A 1 34.68 -18.50 -50.30
C MET A 1 34.62 -18.64 -48.79
N LYS A 2 33.61 -18.07 -48.13
CA LYS A 2 32.27 -18.62 -47.82
C LYS A 2 32.29 -19.59 -46.62
N VAL A 3 31.66 -19.08 -45.54
CA VAL A 3 30.95 -19.74 -44.42
C VAL A 3 31.81 -20.65 -43.51
N ILE A 4 31.68 -20.58 -42.18
CA ILE A 4 30.45 -20.81 -41.41
C ILE A 4 30.43 -19.91 -40.15
N LYS A 5 29.32 -19.17 -39.99
CA LYS A 5 28.89 -18.54 -38.73
C LYS A 5 28.07 -19.56 -37.94
N SER A 6 28.23 -19.60 -36.61
CA SER A 6 27.19 -19.81 -35.58
C SER A 6 27.74 -20.54 -34.36
N VAL A 7 27.83 -19.88 -33.21
CA VAL A 7 27.34 -20.42 -31.92
C VAL A 7 26.89 -19.22 -31.07
N LEU A 8 25.58 -19.14 -30.84
CA LEU A 8 24.94 -18.31 -29.83
C LEU A 8 25.27 -18.83 -28.43
N VAL A 9 25.62 -17.94 -27.49
CA VAL A 9 25.42 -18.20 -26.06
C VAL A 9 24.78 -16.96 -25.44
N ALA A 10 23.46 -17.01 -25.29
CA ALA A 10 22.68 -16.06 -24.51
C ALA A 10 22.83 -16.41 -23.02
N MET A 11 23.49 -15.55 -22.25
CA MET A 11 23.46 -15.64 -20.78
C MET A 11 22.15 -15.00 -20.29
N ILE A 12 21.16 -15.85 -20.01
CA ILE A 12 19.99 -15.48 -19.21
C ILE A 12 20.38 -15.70 -17.74
N ALA A 13 20.60 -14.62 -17.00
CA ALA A 13 20.79 -14.68 -15.55
C ALA A 13 19.44 -14.99 -14.89
N PHE A 14 19.24 -16.26 -14.56
CA PHE A 14 18.08 -16.74 -13.81
C PHE A 14 18.33 -16.46 -12.32
N VAL A 15 17.75 -15.38 -11.79
CA VAL A 15 17.73 -15.13 -10.34
C VAL A 15 16.74 -16.12 -9.73
N ALA A 16 17.25 -17.23 -9.21
CA ALA A 16 16.45 -18.17 -8.43
C ALA A 16 16.09 -17.52 -7.09
N ALA A 17 14.86 -17.03 -6.96
CA ALA A 17 14.28 -16.68 -5.68
C ALA A 17 14.16 -17.97 -4.86
N LEU A 18 14.99 -18.13 -3.82
CA LEU A 18 14.77 -19.16 -2.80
C LEU A 18 13.47 -18.81 -2.07
N VAL A 19 12.38 -19.46 -2.46
CA VAL A 19 11.16 -19.53 -1.66
C VAL A 19 11.49 -20.43 -0.47
N MET A 20 11.81 -19.81 0.67
CA MET A 20 11.88 -20.50 1.94
C MET A 20 10.46 -20.93 2.30
N ALA A 21 10.12 -22.19 2.03
CA ALA A 21 8.84 -22.75 2.43
C ALA A 21 8.83 -22.90 3.96
N SER A 22 8.19 -21.97 4.66
CA SER A 22 7.94 -22.08 6.10
C SER A 22 7.02 -23.27 6.38
N PRO A 23 7.21 -24.02 7.48
CA PRO A 23 6.30 -25.09 7.85
C PRO A 23 4.90 -24.50 8.12
N ALA A 24 3.93 -24.89 7.28
CA ALA A 24 2.53 -24.58 7.52
C ALA A 24 2.09 -25.30 8.81
N SER A 25 2.08 -24.57 9.92
CA SER A 25 1.41 -25.04 11.13
C SER A 25 -0.08 -25.16 10.78
N ALA A 26 -0.71 -26.29 11.12
CA ALA A 26 -2.14 -26.50 10.86
C ALA A 26 -2.98 -25.63 11.80
N VAL A 27 -2.98 -24.32 11.55
CA VAL A 27 -3.77 -23.33 12.28
C VAL A 27 -4.88 -22.82 11.36
N ALA A 28 -6.08 -22.65 11.89
CA ALA A 28 -7.25 -22.20 11.14
C ALA A 28 -7.31 -20.67 11.05
N ALA A 29 -6.20 -20.04 10.62
CA ALA A 29 -6.05 -18.59 10.54
C ALA A 29 -7.12 -18.00 9.63
N LYS A 30 -7.88 -17.03 10.14
CA LYS A 30 -8.96 -16.38 9.41
C LYS A 30 -9.18 -14.96 9.89
N PHE A 31 -9.21 -14.04 8.94
CA PHE A 31 -9.70 -12.68 9.16
C PHE A 31 -11.20 -12.71 9.52
N PHE A 32 -11.50 -12.34 10.76
CA PHE A 32 -12.86 -12.23 11.28
C PHE A 32 -13.51 -10.90 10.87
N SER A 33 -12.76 -9.81 10.90
CA SER A 33 -13.19 -8.51 10.38
C SER A 33 -12.01 -7.74 9.83
N VAL A 34 -12.23 -7.01 8.73
CA VAL A 34 -11.26 -6.10 8.15
C VAL A 34 -11.99 -4.87 7.63
N ASN A 35 -11.47 -3.69 7.93
CA ASN A 35 -12.03 -2.43 7.47
C ASN A 35 -10.91 -1.44 7.11
N SER A 36 -11.17 -0.60 6.12
CA SER A 36 -10.28 0.47 5.70
C SER A 36 -10.85 1.85 6.09
N SER A 37 -9.95 2.80 6.26
CA SER A 37 -10.28 4.22 6.46
C SER A 37 -9.12 5.10 6.00
N VAL A 38 -9.33 6.41 5.94
CA VAL A 38 -8.28 7.39 5.64
C VAL A 38 -8.10 8.32 6.84
N ASN A 39 -6.88 8.39 7.38
CA ASN A 39 -6.58 9.24 8.54
C ASN A 39 -6.53 10.74 8.17
N SER A 40 -6.18 11.61 9.12
CA SER A 40 -6.08 13.05 8.90
C SER A 40 -4.92 13.48 7.98
N GLY A 41 -3.89 12.64 7.85
CA GLY A 41 -2.75 12.86 6.96
C GLY A 41 -2.92 12.28 5.56
N GLY A 42 -4.03 11.58 5.28
CA GLY A 42 -4.28 10.97 3.98
C GLY A 42 -3.81 9.53 3.85
N SER A 43 -3.20 8.93 4.87
CA SER A 43 -2.78 7.53 4.81
C SER A 43 -3.99 6.60 4.85
N LEU A 44 -3.91 5.52 4.08
CA LEU A 44 -4.78 4.36 4.23
C LEU A 44 -4.50 3.70 5.58
N VAL A 45 -5.54 3.45 6.37
CA VAL A 45 -5.47 2.68 7.61
C VAL A 45 -6.37 1.46 7.47
N VAL A 46 -5.79 0.27 7.54
CA VAL A 46 -6.51 -1.00 7.56
C VAL A 46 -6.46 -1.57 8.97
N SER A 47 -7.65 -1.70 9.59
CA SER A 47 -7.82 -2.31 10.91
C SER A 47 -8.41 -3.70 10.74
N PHE A 48 -7.88 -4.66 11.48
CA PHE A 48 -8.27 -6.06 11.34
C PHE A 48 -8.32 -6.81 12.67
N ASP A 49 -9.13 -7.87 12.68
CA ASP A 49 -9.23 -8.89 13.71
C ASP A 49 -9.02 -10.24 13.03
N GLU A 50 -7.88 -10.88 13.29
CA GLU A 50 -7.59 -12.23 12.81
C GLU A 50 -7.58 -13.22 13.97
N ARG A 51 -8.18 -14.38 13.74
CA ARG A 51 -8.39 -15.42 14.76
C ARG A 51 -7.97 -16.78 14.24
N GLY A 52 -7.91 -17.74 15.15
CA GLY A 52 -7.47 -19.09 14.83
C GLY A 52 -5.98 -19.11 14.54
N LEU A 53 -5.23 -18.25 15.22
CA LEU A 53 -3.78 -18.17 15.15
C LEU A 53 -3.14 -19.04 16.23
N GLY A 54 -1.85 -19.35 16.06
CA GLY A 54 -1.04 -19.99 17.09
C GLY A 54 -0.55 -18.97 18.12
N ASN A 55 0.47 -19.36 18.90
CA ASN A 55 1.23 -18.41 19.71
C ASN A 55 2.42 -17.87 18.91
N GLY A 56 2.80 -16.63 19.19
CA GLY A 56 3.96 -15.98 18.57
C GLY A 56 3.60 -14.81 17.65
N ASN A 57 4.62 -14.26 17.01
CA ASN A 57 4.48 -13.15 16.10
C ASN A 57 3.92 -13.60 14.75
N ILE A 58 2.99 -12.81 14.22
CA ILE A 58 2.40 -12.98 12.90
C ILE A 58 2.76 -11.76 12.05
N ASP A 59 3.28 -12.03 10.86
CA ASP A 59 3.78 -11.02 9.93
C ASP A 59 2.76 -10.72 8.85
N TYR A 60 2.46 -9.44 8.68
CA TYR A 60 1.46 -8.94 7.76
C TYR A 60 2.07 -8.04 6.70
N THR A 61 1.49 -8.09 5.51
CA THR A 61 1.73 -7.13 4.43
C THR A 61 0.40 -6.53 3.98
N LEU A 62 0.41 -5.22 3.75
CA LEU A 62 -0.68 -4.43 3.21
C LEU A 62 -0.21 -3.84 1.88
N THR A 63 -1.00 -3.99 0.83
CA THR A 63 -0.78 -3.35 -0.48
C THR A 63 -2.05 -2.71 -0.98
N ALA A 64 -1.94 -1.60 -1.70
CA ALA A 64 -3.05 -0.96 -2.39
C ALA A 64 -2.55 -0.12 -3.57
N ASP A 65 -3.39 -0.01 -4.60
CA ASP A 65 -3.25 1.05 -5.59
C ASP A 65 -3.74 2.36 -4.99
N ALA A 66 -3.09 3.47 -5.32
CA ALA A 66 -3.42 4.78 -4.78
C ALA A 66 -3.41 5.90 -5.84
N SER A 67 -4.25 6.89 -5.57
CA SER A 67 -4.29 8.18 -6.28
C SER A 67 -4.35 9.29 -5.24
N ALA A 68 -3.40 10.22 -5.31
CA ALA A 68 -3.34 11.40 -4.45
C ALA A 68 -3.43 12.66 -5.33
N VAL A 69 -4.36 13.55 -5.01
CA VAL A 69 -4.47 14.86 -5.66
C VAL A 69 -3.88 15.90 -4.74
N TYR A 70 -2.84 16.57 -5.22
CA TYR A 70 -2.21 17.70 -4.57
C TYR A 70 -2.67 19.01 -5.20
N ALA A 71 -2.72 20.08 -4.40
CA ALA A 71 -3.20 21.39 -4.86
C ALA A 71 -2.50 22.56 -4.15
N CYS A 72 -2.48 23.72 -4.80
CA CYS A 72 -1.86 24.95 -4.30
C CYS A 72 -2.91 25.98 -3.87
N ILE A 73 -3.19 26.07 -2.58
CA ILE A 73 -4.25 26.94 -2.04
C ILE A 73 -3.66 28.28 -1.59
N ASN A 74 -4.30 29.39 -1.93
CA ASN A 74 -3.89 30.72 -1.45
C ASN A 74 -4.36 31.01 -0.01
N GLY A 75 -3.89 32.09 0.60
CA GLY A 75 -4.25 32.46 1.97
C GLY A 75 -5.76 32.65 2.23
N GLY A 76 -6.53 32.92 1.17
CA GLY A 76 -8.00 33.06 1.23
C GLY A 76 -8.78 31.77 0.96
N GLY A 77 -8.11 30.62 0.80
CA GLY A 77 -8.76 29.32 0.56
C GLY A 77 -9.23 29.09 -0.88
N ASN A 78 -8.92 29.97 -1.82
CA ASN A 78 -9.37 29.88 -3.21
C ASN A 78 -8.39 29.06 -4.08
N HIS A 79 -8.94 28.35 -5.08
CA HIS A 79 -8.15 27.54 -6.00
C HIS A 79 -8.83 27.31 -7.38
N PRO A 80 -8.57 28.14 -8.40
CA PRO A 80 -9.38 28.10 -9.64
C PRO A 80 -8.70 27.51 -10.89
N LYS A 81 -7.47 26.97 -10.83
CA LYS A 81 -6.72 26.59 -12.04
C LYS A 81 -6.19 25.15 -12.00
N ALA A 82 -6.24 24.46 -13.15
CA ALA A 82 -5.73 23.09 -13.30
C ALA A 82 -4.21 23.00 -13.06
N ALA A 83 -3.43 23.98 -13.52
CA ALA A 83 -1.98 24.04 -13.31
C ALA A 83 -1.55 24.15 -11.83
N ASN A 84 -2.49 24.43 -10.93
CA ASN A 84 -2.25 24.48 -9.50
C ASN A 84 -2.57 23.13 -8.82
N LYS A 85 -2.80 22.05 -9.57
CA LYS A 85 -3.01 20.70 -9.04
C LYS A 85 -2.15 19.68 -9.76
N GLU A 86 -1.79 18.64 -9.04
CA GLU A 86 -1.10 17.47 -9.57
C GLU A 86 -1.81 16.21 -9.07
N THR A 87 -1.99 15.23 -9.96
CA THR A 87 -2.46 13.90 -9.56
C THR A 87 -1.28 12.94 -9.64
N VAL A 88 -0.99 12.29 -8.52
CA VAL A 88 0.06 11.29 -8.41
C VAL A 88 -0.57 9.93 -8.21
N ASN A 89 -0.20 8.98 -9.06
CA ASN A 89 -0.64 7.59 -9.00
C ASN A 89 0.53 6.66 -8.69
N GLY A 90 0.24 5.55 -8.03
CA GLY A 90 1.23 4.54 -7.70
C GLY A 90 0.73 3.59 -6.63
N ASP A 91 1.61 2.72 -6.18
CA ASP A 91 1.28 1.70 -5.19
C ASP A 91 1.77 2.14 -3.81
N VAL A 92 1.02 1.76 -2.78
CA VAL A 92 1.44 1.93 -1.39
C VAL A 92 1.51 0.56 -0.72
N SER A 93 2.52 0.39 0.13
CA SER A 93 2.69 -0.83 0.91
C SER A 93 3.10 -0.55 2.33
N ALA A 94 2.71 -1.43 3.25
CA ALA A 94 3.21 -1.46 4.61
C ALA A 94 3.38 -2.91 5.07
N ALA A 95 4.25 -3.12 6.05
CA ALA A 95 4.42 -4.40 6.71
C ALA A 95 4.48 -4.20 8.23
N GLY A 96 4.09 -5.22 8.98
CA GLY A 96 4.20 -5.20 10.43
C GLY A 96 4.10 -6.59 11.03
N SER A 97 4.69 -6.75 12.20
CA SER A 97 4.69 -7.99 12.97
C SER A 97 3.94 -7.75 14.27
N PHE A 98 2.93 -8.57 14.56
CA PHE A 98 2.11 -8.44 15.77
C PHE A 98 2.11 -9.76 16.54
N GLU A 99 2.28 -9.68 17.85
CA GLU A 99 2.17 -10.84 18.73
C GLU A 99 0.71 -11.31 18.79
N SER A 100 0.48 -12.58 18.46
CA SER A 100 -0.78 -13.27 18.69
C SER A 100 -1.00 -13.48 20.19
N LYS A 101 -2.13 -12.98 20.69
CA LYS A 101 -2.54 -13.10 22.08
C LYS A 101 -3.77 -13.99 22.16
N ASN A 102 -3.59 -15.20 22.69
CA ASN A 102 -4.62 -16.24 22.75
C ASN A 102 -5.17 -16.62 21.35
N GLY A 103 -4.28 -16.76 20.37
CA GLY A 103 -4.64 -17.15 19.01
C GLY A 103 -5.38 -16.08 18.22
N ARG A 104 -5.10 -14.81 18.52
CA ARG A 104 -5.78 -13.65 17.94
C ARG A 104 -4.86 -12.44 17.81
N VAL A 105 -4.98 -11.72 16.69
CA VAL A 105 -4.36 -10.41 16.47
C VAL A 105 -5.46 -9.40 16.19
N GLN A 106 -5.47 -8.30 16.96
CA GLN A 106 -6.27 -7.11 16.68
C GLN A 106 -5.35 -5.92 16.52
N ALA A 107 -5.19 -5.46 15.29
CA ALA A 107 -4.18 -4.48 14.95
C ALA A 107 -4.59 -3.60 13.77
N SER A 108 -3.72 -2.67 13.40
CA SER A 108 -3.86 -1.89 12.19
C SER A 108 -2.51 -1.71 11.48
N LEU A 109 -2.56 -1.62 10.16
CA LEU A 109 -1.44 -1.20 9.31
C LEU A 109 -1.83 0.09 8.57
N SER A 110 -0.83 0.93 8.33
CA SER A 110 -1.01 2.20 7.63
C SER A 110 -0.02 2.32 6.48
N ALA A 111 -0.50 2.75 5.31
CA ALA A 111 0.30 2.96 4.11
C ALA A 111 -0.05 4.29 3.42
N GLY A 112 0.95 4.93 2.81
CA GLY A 112 0.77 6.21 2.11
C GLY A 112 0.56 7.43 3.01
N PRO A 113 0.06 8.56 2.47
CA PRO A 113 -0.25 8.76 1.06
C PRO A 113 0.99 8.77 0.17
N ILE A 114 0.81 8.63 -1.15
CA ILE A 114 1.90 8.84 -2.11
C ILE A 114 2.36 10.29 -2.02
N ASP A 115 3.66 10.55 -1.98
CA ASP A 115 4.23 11.89 -1.92
C ASP A 115 3.92 12.73 -3.17
N ALA A 116 3.89 14.06 -3.02
CA ALA A 116 3.67 14.99 -4.13
C ALA A 116 4.83 15.02 -5.14
N GLY A 117 5.96 14.40 -4.81
CA GLY A 117 7.16 14.41 -5.61
C GLY A 117 7.73 15.82 -5.74
N GLY A 118 8.03 16.23 -6.97
CA GLY A 118 8.55 17.57 -7.27
C GLY A 118 7.51 18.68 -7.32
N PHE A 119 6.22 18.38 -7.12
CA PHE A 119 5.17 19.37 -7.23
C PHE A 119 5.28 20.42 -6.12
N SER A 120 5.32 21.69 -6.50
CA SER A 120 5.52 22.81 -5.58
C SER A 120 4.66 24.00 -5.98
N CYS A 121 4.33 24.83 -4.98
CA CYS A 121 3.42 25.95 -5.16
C CYS A 121 4.17 27.27 -5.35
N PRO A 122 3.71 28.15 -6.26
CA PRO A 122 4.24 29.51 -6.37
C PRO A 122 4.11 30.29 -5.05
N SER A 123 4.94 31.34 -4.89
CA SER A 123 4.90 32.21 -3.72
C SER A 123 3.50 32.75 -3.44
N GLY A 124 3.10 32.74 -2.16
CA GLY A 124 1.77 33.17 -1.71
C GLY A 124 0.71 32.06 -1.70
N GLN A 125 1.08 30.82 -2.02
CA GLN A 125 0.24 29.64 -1.93
C GLN A 125 0.91 28.56 -1.07
N ARG A 126 0.11 27.62 -0.54
CA ARG A 126 0.59 26.44 0.18
C ARG A 126 0.17 25.17 -0.54
N LEU A 127 1.07 24.19 -0.55
CA LEU A 127 0.79 22.84 -1.00
C LEU A 127 -0.11 22.13 0.01
N VAL A 128 -1.16 21.48 -0.48
CA VAL A 128 -2.04 20.62 0.33
C VAL A 128 -2.31 19.31 -0.39
N LEU A 129 -2.56 18.26 0.39
CA LEU A 129 -3.22 17.06 -0.10
C LEU A 129 -4.72 17.34 -0.19
N ALA A 130 -5.26 17.42 -1.40
CA ALA A 130 -6.66 17.75 -1.64
C ALA A 130 -7.57 16.53 -1.52
N SER A 131 -7.17 15.38 -2.07
CA SER A 131 -7.90 14.13 -1.92
C SER A 131 -7.00 12.91 -2.10
N VAL A 132 -7.45 11.77 -1.57
CA VAL A 132 -6.84 10.46 -1.80
C VAL A 132 -7.90 9.42 -2.11
N SER A 133 -7.54 8.43 -2.91
CA SER A 133 -8.33 7.23 -3.16
C SER A 133 -7.41 6.01 -3.14
N TYR A 134 -7.87 4.93 -2.52
CA TYR A 134 -7.20 3.65 -2.42
C TYR A 134 -8.14 2.55 -2.91
N TRP A 135 -7.64 1.67 -3.77
CA TRP A 135 -8.38 0.53 -4.28
C TRP A 135 -7.47 -0.69 -4.46
N ASN A 136 -8.06 -1.83 -4.81
CA ASN A 136 -7.36 -3.12 -4.86
C ASN A 136 -6.57 -3.40 -3.57
N ILE A 137 -7.18 -3.05 -2.43
CA ILE A 137 -6.55 -3.13 -1.12
C ILE A 137 -6.50 -4.59 -0.69
N VAL A 138 -5.30 -5.09 -0.38
CA VAL A 138 -5.06 -6.46 0.01
C VAL A 138 -4.27 -6.50 1.32
N LEU A 139 -4.79 -7.23 2.30
CA LEU A 139 -4.07 -7.56 3.53
C LEU A 139 -3.72 -9.04 3.50
N THR A 140 -2.45 -9.36 3.77
CA THR A 140 -1.94 -10.73 3.77
C THR A 140 -1.22 -11.01 5.09
N ASP A 141 -1.66 -12.05 5.79
CA ASP A 141 -0.86 -12.76 6.78
C ASP A 141 0.14 -13.65 6.02
N THR A 142 1.42 -13.25 6.07
CA THR A 142 2.51 -13.95 5.39
C THR A 142 3.07 -15.12 6.20
N THR A 143 2.77 -15.20 7.50
CA THR A 143 3.15 -16.32 8.36
C THR A 143 2.28 -17.54 8.07
N ASN A 144 0.97 -17.35 7.89
CA ASN A 144 0.01 -18.44 7.65
C ASN A 144 -0.48 -18.53 6.20
N GLY A 145 -0.11 -17.58 5.34
CA GLY A 145 -0.47 -17.60 3.91
C GLY A 145 -1.94 -17.26 3.64
N THR A 146 -2.56 -16.49 4.53
CA THR A 146 -3.97 -16.07 4.42
C THR A 146 -4.06 -14.66 3.88
N THR A 147 -4.93 -14.44 2.88
CA THR A 147 -5.11 -13.13 2.25
C THR A 147 -6.59 -12.75 2.22
N VAL A 148 -6.87 -11.44 2.30
CA VAL A 148 -8.22 -10.89 2.23
C VAL A 148 -8.24 -9.57 1.45
N SER A 149 -9.26 -9.41 0.60
CA SER A 149 -9.55 -8.13 -0.04
C SER A 149 -10.23 -7.19 0.95
N VAL A 150 -9.79 -5.95 0.98
CA VAL A 150 -10.33 -4.92 1.88
C VAL A 150 -11.15 -3.91 1.06
N PRO A 151 -12.27 -3.37 1.59
CA PRO A 151 -13.04 -2.34 0.89
C PRO A 151 -12.19 -1.12 0.52
N ASN A 152 -12.51 -0.47 -0.60
CA ASN A 152 -11.85 0.77 -1.02
C ASN A 152 -12.07 1.90 0.00
N ALA A 153 -11.13 2.83 0.06
CA ALA A 153 -11.23 3.99 0.94
C ALA A 153 -10.80 5.26 0.21
N SER A 154 -11.51 6.35 0.44
CA SER A 154 -11.18 7.66 -0.12
C SER A 154 -11.54 8.77 0.83
N ARG A 155 -10.85 9.90 0.73
CA ARG A 155 -11.19 11.11 1.49
C ARG A 155 -10.84 12.36 0.70
N VAL A 156 -11.74 13.34 0.77
CA VAL A 156 -11.52 14.70 0.27
C VAL A 156 -11.23 15.60 1.47
N PHE A 157 -10.11 16.31 1.43
CA PHE A 157 -9.67 17.28 2.43
C PHE A 157 -9.97 18.71 1.98
N PHE A 158 -9.78 18.97 0.68
CA PHE A 158 -10.07 20.24 0.05
C PHE A 158 -10.84 20.00 -1.24
N ALA A 159 -11.98 20.68 -1.39
CA ALA A 159 -12.70 20.72 -2.66
C ALA A 159 -11.94 21.67 -3.58
N VAL A 160 -11.18 21.10 -4.52
CA VAL A 160 -10.32 21.84 -5.44
C VAL A 160 -10.76 21.61 -6.86
#